data_AF-A0A0Q7SWM7-F1
#
_entry.id   AF-A0A0Q7SWM7-F1
#
_cell.length_a   1.000
_cell.length_b   1.000
_cell.length_c   1.000
_cell.angle_alpha   90.00
_cell.angle_beta   90.00
_cell.angle_gamma   90.00
#
_symmetry.space_group_name_H-M   'P 1'
#
loop_
_entity.id
_entity.type
_entity.pdbx_description
1 polymer ?
#
loop_
_entity_poly.entity_id
_entity_poly.type
_entity_poly.pdbx_seq_one_letter_code
_entity_poly.pdbx_strand_id
1 'polypeptide(L)'
;MNIFDFLTQDEIDGAPEDPAFAFTYLTSIAQRRLSDELKSYSDDESGYRHREDAHFDFQNVIIALAKSFKIEPFASMVVPQHAQFDYQQQRSFKTELDHFMTQLVVGNSIRGKKDSVGFPPKVKDRLRSHINALKKCIDDANLTDARKAGLHKKLLEFETSLDGNRVNLFAVTRIVFEIMSVTANGVALFESPTVNKLVTNILSTVAEAKAAEDEQRQLPPHAPPVMLSAPRPTPRREEFSADLDDEIPF
;
A
#
# COMPACT_ATOMS: atom_id res chain seq x y z
N MET A 1 -0.13 -28.70 -12.88
CA MET A 1 1.12 -27.92 -12.88
C MET A 1 1.66 -27.87 -11.44
N ASN A 2 2.91 -27.51 -11.20
CA ASN A 2 3.50 -27.43 -9.86
C ASN A 2 3.43 -25.98 -9.34
N ILE A 3 3.33 -25.77 -8.02
CA ILE A 3 3.32 -24.41 -7.41
C ILE A 3 4.52 -23.55 -7.86
N PHE A 4 5.63 -24.21 -8.18
CA PHE A 4 6.87 -23.61 -8.66
C PHE A 4 6.79 -23.02 -10.08
N ASP A 5 5.73 -23.31 -10.83
CA ASP A 5 5.53 -22.74 -12.16
C ASP A 5 5.12 -21.25 -12.06
N PHE A 6 4.49 -20.85 -10.95
CA PHE A 6 4.10 -19.46 -10.71
C PHE A 6 5.05 -18.70 -9.79
N LEU A 7 5.77 -19.35 -8.87
CA LEU A 7 6.61 -18.68 -7.87
C LEU A 7 7.89 -19.47 -7.61
N THR A 8 9.04 -18.81 -7.61
CA THR A 8 10.31 -19.44 -7.23
C THR A 8 10.53 -19.33 -5.71
N GLN A 9 11.37 -20.21 -5.16
CA GLN A 9 11.73 -20.15 -3.74
C GLN A 9 12.37 -18.80 -3.38
N ASP A 10 13.27 -18.29 -4.22
CA ASP A 10 13.94 -17.00 -4.00
C ASP A 10 12.94 -15.83 -3.93
N GLU A 11 11.84 -15.88 -4.71
CA GLU A 11 10.80 -14.86 -4.66
C GLU A 11 9.98 -14.91 -3.38
N ILE A 12 9.72 -16.13 -2.88
CA ILE A 12 9.04 -16.35 -1.60
C ILE A 12 9.92 -15.87 -0.45
N ASP A 13 11.21 -16.23 -0.47
CA ASP A 13 12.19 -15.84 0.56
C ASP A 13 12.46 -14.32 0.53
N GLY A 14 12.36 -13.69 -0.64
CA GLY A 14 12.50 -12.25 -0.83
C GLY A 14 11.21 -11.44 -0.58
N ALA A 15 10.11 -12.08 -0.19
CA ALA A 15 8.85 -11.39 0.04
C ALA A 15 8.93 -10.45 1.28
N PRO A 16 8.20 -9.32 1.28
CA PRO A 16 8.10 -8.44 2.45
C PRO A 16 7.62 -9.17 3.73
N GLU A 17 8.05 -8.71 4.91
CA GLU A 17 7.63 -9.33 6.18
C GLU A 17 6.14 -9.12 6.50
N ASP A 18 5.55 -8.01 6.06
CA ASP A 18 4.13 -7.76 6.27
C ASP A 18 3.28 -8.69 5.39
N PRO A 19 2.35 -9.49 5.97
CA PRO A 19 1.60 -10.50 5.24
C PRO A 19 0.78 -9.95 4.06
N ALA A 20 0.20 -8.76 4.19
CA ALA A 20 -0.60 -8.16 3.13
C ALA A 20 0.29 -7.66 1.98
N PHE A 21 1.46 -7.10 2.29
CA PHE A 21 2.46 -6.72 1.30
C PHE A 21 3.07 -7.95 0.62
N ALA A 22 3.42 -9.00 1.35
CA ALA A 22 3.87 -10.28 0.78
C ALA A 22 2.85 -10.86 -0.18
N PHE A 23 1.58 -10.94 0.24
CA PHE A 23 0.50 -11.44 -0.60
C PHE A 23 0.35 -10.61 -1.88
N THR A 24 0.36 -9.28 -1.77
CA THR A 24 0.26 -8.39 -2.93
C THR A 24 1.46 -8.57 -3.88
N TYR A 25 2.67 -8.66 -3.33
CA TYR A 25 3.91 -8.83 -4.08
C TYR A 25 3.91 -10.13 -4.87
N LEU A 26 3.68 -11.27 -4.21
CA LEU A 26 3.69 -12.59 -4.84
C LEU A 26 2.53 -12.77 -5.83
N THR A 27 1.34 -12.25 -5.50
CA THR A 27 0.19 -12.27 -6.42
C THR A 27 0.49 -11.51 -7.71
N SER A 28 1.18 -10.37 -7.64
CA SER A 28 1.54 -9.60 -8.84
C SER A 28 2.52 -10.34 -9.76
N ILE A 29 3.45 -11.11 -9.18
CA ILE A 29 4.39 -11.97 -9.92
C ILE A 29 3.62 -13.10 -10.60
N ALA A 30 2.77 -13.81 -9.84
CA ALA A 30 1.95 -14.91 -10.36
C ALA A 30 1.00 -14.43 -11.48
N GLN A 31 0.36 -13.26 -11.33
CA GLN A 31 -0.50 -12.68 -12.36
C GLN A 31 0.26 -12.36 -13.66
N ARG A 32 1.50 -11.86 -13.55
CA ARG A 32 2.35 -11.60 -14.72
C ARG A 32 2.70 -12.89 -15.44
N ARG A 33 3.14 -13.91 -14.69
CA ARG A 33 3.47 -15.23 -15.26
C ARG A 33 2.28 -15.90 -15.91
N LEU A 34 1.12 -15.89 -15.26
CA LEU A 34 -0.13 -16.35 -15.87
C LEU A 34 -0.39 -15.61 -17.18
N SER A 35 -0.29 -14.28 -17.19
CA SER A 35 -0.54 -13.50 -18.41
C SER A 35 0.46 -13.83 -19.53
N ASP A 36 1.71 -14.14 -19.22
CA ASP A 36 2.73 -14.50 -20.21
C ASP A 36 2.54 -15.92 -20.72
N GLU A 37 2.17 -16.85 -19.84
CA GLU A 37 1.82 -18.23 -20.19
C GLU A 37 0.59 -18.30 -21.10
N LEU A 38 -0.47 -17.56 -20.79
CA LEU A 38 -1.70 -17.53 -21.59
C LEU A 38 -1.47 -17.04 -23.03
N LYS A 39 -0.46 -16.19 -23.27
CA LYS A 39 -0.06 -15.74 -24.61
C LYS A 39 0.61 -16.85 -25.43
N SER A 40 1.15 -17.87 -24.78
CA SER A 40 1.86 -18.97 -25.45
C SER A 40 0.93 -20.02 -26.05
N TYR A 41 -0.33 -20.08 -25.59
CA TYR A 41 -1.30 -21.07 -26.05
C TYR A 41 -2.03 -20.64 -27.33
N SER A 42 -2.20 -21.58 -28.25
CA SER A 42 -3.00 -21.42 -29.47
C SER A 42 -4.50 -21.18 -29.15
N ASP A 43 -5.24 -20.69 -30.15
CA ASP A 43 -6.70 -20.48 -30.04
C ASP A 43 -7.52 -21.73 -30.44
N ASP A 44 -6.89 -22.92 -30.44
CA ASP A 44 -7.58 -24.19 -30.72
C ASP A 44 -8.13 -24.85 -29.43
N GLU A 45 -8.80 -25.99 -29.58
CA GLU A 45 -9.40 -26.73 -28.45
C GLU A 45 -8.35 -27.18 -27.42
N SER A 46 -7.14 -27.53 -27.85
CA SER A 46 -6.05 -27.90 -26.94
C SER A 46 -5.60 -26.69 -26.13
N GLY A 47 -5.42 -25.55 -26.79
CA GLY A 47 -5.08 -24.28 -26.16
C GLY A 47 -6.14 -23.82 -25.15
N TYR A 48 -7.43 -24.04 -25.44
CA TYR A 48 -8.50 -23.74 -24.50
C TYR A 48 -8.36 -24.52 -23.18
N ARG A 49 -8.12 -25.84 -23.25
CA ARG A 49 -7.94 -26.69 -22.06
C ARG A 49 -6.72 -26.27 -21.25
N HIS A 50 -5.61 -25.93 -21.90
CA HIS A 50 -4.42 -25.44 -21.21
C HIS A 50 -4.65 -24.08 -20.53
N ARG A 51 -5.42 -23.18 -21.13
CA ARG A 51 -5.81 -21.92 -20.48
C ARG A 51 -6.64 -22.17 -19.22
N GLU A 52 -7.58 -23.10 -19.28
CA GLU A 52 -8.42 -23.48 -18.14
C GLU A 52 -7.57 -24.07 -16.99
N ASP A 53 -6.66 -24.99 -17.31
CA ASP A 53 -5.72 -25.57 -16.34
C ASP A 53 -4.81 -24.51 -15.70
N ALA A 54 -4.25 -23.60 -16.50
CA ALA A 54 -3.40 -22.52 -16.00
C ALA A 54 -4.17 -21.58 -15.05
N HIS A 55 -5.45 -21.29 -15.35
CA HIS A 55 -6.31 -20.50 -14.48
C HIS A 55 -6.66 -21.20 -13.17
N PHE A 56 -6.95 -22.51 -13.24
CA PHE A 56 -7.20 -23.33 -12.06
C PHE A 56 -5.97 -23.36 -11.14
N ASP A 57 -4.79 -23.62 -11.72
CA ASP A 57 -3.56 -23.69 -10.95
C ASP A 57 -3.17 -22.34 -10.36
N PHE A 58 -3.35 -21.24 -11.10
CA PHE A 58 -3.20 -19.89 -10.55
C PHE A 58 -4.12 -19.65 -9.34
N GLN A 59 -5.41 -19.98 -9.45
CA GLN A 59 -6.35 -19.80 -8.34
C GLN A 59 -5.93 -20.61 -7.10
N ASN A 60 -5.46 -21.84 -7.30
CA ASN A 60 -4.96 -22.68 -6.21
C ASN A 60 -3.75 -22.06 -5.51
N VAL A 61 -2.79 -21.51 -6.28
CA VAL A 61 -1.63 -20.82 -5.73
C VAL A 61 -2.06 -19.61 -4.91
N ILE A 62 -2.95 -18.77 -5.42
CA ILE A 62 -3.42 -17.59 -4.69
C ILE A 62 -4.16 -17.97 -3.40
N ILE A 63 -5.01 -18.99 -3.41
CA ILE A 63 -5.69 -19.49 -2.20
C ILE A 63 -4.67 -20.04 -1.19
N ALA A 64 -3.65 -20.78 -1.66
CA ALA A 64 -2.59 -21.30 -0.79
C ALA A 64 -1.77 -20.18 -0.14
N LEU A 65 -1.38 -19.15 -0.92
CA LEU A 65 -0.73 -17.95 -0.40
C LEU A 65 -1.61 -17.25 0.64
N ALA A 66 -2.88 -17.02 0.31
CA ALA A 66 -3.82 -16.36 1.21
C ALA A 66 -3.97 -17.11 2.53
N LYS A 67 -4.03 -18.45 2.51
CA LYS A 67 -4.08 -19.28 3.72
C LYS A 67 -2.80 -19.16 4.54
N SER A 68 -1.64 -19.21 3.90
CA SER A 68 -0.34 -19.05 4.57
C SER A 68 -0.22 -17.71 5.29
N PHE A 69 -0.60 -16.63 4.60
CA PHE A 69 -0.55 -15.26 5.12
C PHE A 69 -1.80 -14.82 5.89
N LYS A 70 -2.81 -15.70 6.03
CA LYS A 70 -4.09 -15.44 6.71
C LYS A 70 -4.84 -14.21 6.15
N ILE A 71 -4.90 -14.10 4.83
CA ILE A 71 -5.51 -12.98 4.10
C ILE A 71 -6.98 -13.28 3.77
N GLU A 72 -7.90 -12.63 4.46
CA GLU A 72 -9.34 -12.74 4.15
C GLU A 72 -9.76 -11.82 3.00
N PRO A 73 -10.76 -12.21 2.19
CA PRO A 73 -11.62 -13.41 2.31
C PRO A 73 -11.02 -14.71 1.72
N PHE A 74 -9.87 -14.65 1.06
CA PHE A 74 -9.32 -15.76 0.29
C PHE A 74 -8.81 -16.92 1.17
N ALA A 75 -8.37 -16.64 2.39
CA ALA A 75 -7.95 -17.66 3.35
C ALA A 75 -9.10 -18.60 3.72
N SER A 76 -10.33 -18.08 3.79
CA SER A 76 -11.54 -18.86 4.05
C SER A 76 -12.09 -19.60 2.81
N MET A 77 -11.57 -19.34 1.61
CA MET A 77 -12.07 -20.00 0.41
C MET A 77 -11.66 -21.49 0.36
N VAL A 78 -12.61 -22.30 -0.13
CA VAL A 78 -12.35 -23.70 -0.45
C VAL A 78 -11.66 -23.75 -1.81
N VAL A 79 -10.62 -24.59 -1.90
CA VAL A 79 -9.95 -24.85 -3.18
C VAL A 79 -10.93 -25.59 -4.09
N PRO A 80 -11.27 -25.05 -5.27
CA PRO A 80 -12.20 -25.72 -6.17
C PRO A 80 -11.64 -27.08 -6.60
N GLN A 81 -12.52 -28.06 -6.80
CA GLN A 81 -12.15 -29.29 -7.47
C GLN A 81 -12.07 -29.04 -8.97
N HIS A 82 -11.11 -29.65 -9.66
CA HIS A 82 -10.93 -29.46 -11.11
C HIS A 82 -12.22 -29.77 -11.89
N ALA A 83 -12.95 -30.82 -11.53
CA ALA A 83 -14.23 -31.19 -12.14
C ALA A 83 -15.38 -30.18 -11.95
N GLN A 84 -15.24 -29.24 -11.01
CA GLN A 84 -16.22 -28.20 -10.72
C GLN A 84 -15.76 -26.82 -11.18
N PHE A 85 -14.54 -26.71 -11.71
CA PHE A 85 -13.99 -25.45 -12.16
C PHE A 85 -14.65 -25.07 -13.49
N ASP A 86 -15.23 -23.88 -13.54
CA ASP A 86 -15.83 -23.33 -14.74
C ASP A 86 -15.39 -21.89 -14.99
N TYR A 87 -15.64 -21.42 -16.21
CA TYR A 87 -15.29 -20.06 -16.63
C TYR A 87 -15.94 -18.96 -15.76
N GLN A 88 -17.14 -19.21 -15.22
CA GLN A 88 -17.85 -18.24 -14.41
C GLN A 88 -17.21 -18.09 -13.02
N GLN A 89 -16.79 -19.20 -12.41
CA GLN A 89 -16.02 -19.21 -11.16
C GLN A 89 -14.69 -18.50 -11.32
N GLN A 90 -13.96 -18.81 -12.39
CA GLN A 90 -12.71 -18.12 -12.72
C GLN A 90 -12.90 -16.61 -12.82
N ARG A 91 -13.91 -16.14 -13.57
CA ARG A 91 -14.19 -14.71 -13.74
C ARG A 91 -14.58 -14.04 -12.43
N SER A 92 -15.36 -14.72 -11.60
CA SER A 92 -15.79 -14.22 -10.28
C SER A 92 -14.58 -14.09 -9.36
N PHE A 93 -13.77 -15.14 -9.25
CA PHE A 93 -12.52 -15.15 -8.48
C PHE A 93 -11.57 -14.02 -8.92
N LYS A 94 -11.36 -13.85 -10.23
CA LYS A 94 -10.51 -12.77 -10.75
C LYS A 94 -11.05 -11.40 -10.37
N THR A 95 -12.35 -11.19 -10.47
CA THR A 95 -12.98 -9.90 -10.14
C THR A 95 -12.81 -9.59 -8.65
N GLU A 96 -13.02 -10.58 -7.78
CA GLU A 96 -12.81 -10.44 -6.33
C GLU A 96 -11.35 -10.16 -6.00
N LEU A 97 -10.42 -10.90 -6.62
CA LEU A 97 -8.98 -10.71 -6.44
C LEU A 97 -8.54 -9.31 -6.87
N ASP A 98 -8.93 -8.86 -8.06
CA ASP A 98 -8.55 -7.54 -8.58
C ASP A 98 -9.15 -6.42 -7.71
N HIS A 99 -10.39 -6.59 -7.24
CA HIS A 99 -11.02 -5.67 -6.30
C HIS A 99 -10.26 -5.58 -4.98
N PHE A 100 -9.93 -6.73 -4.38
CA PHE A 100 -9.21 -6.79 -3.12
C PHE A 100 -7.78 -6.24 -3.24
N MET A 101 -7.06 -6.58 -4.30
CA MET A 101 -5.74 -6.04 -4.59
C MET A 101 -5.79 -4.51 -4.72
N THR A 102 -6.84 -3.99 -5.35
CA THR A 102 -7.07 -2.53 -5.43
C THR A 102 -7.29 -1.93 -4.04
N GLN A 103 -8.10 -2.58 -3.19
CA GLN A 103 -8.30 -2.13 -1.81
C GLN A 103 -7.00 -2.11 -1.01
N LEU A 104 -6.14 -3.13 -1.16
CA LEU A 104 -4.83 -3.17 -0.50
C LEU A 104 -3.92 -2.04 -1.00
N VAL A 105 -3.82 -1.83 -2.31
CA VAL A 105 -3.00 -0.75 -2.89
C VAL A 105 -3.47 0.63 -2.43
N VAL A 106 -4.79 0.86 -2.45
CA VAL A 106 -5.38 2.12 -1.97
C VAL A 106 -5.18 2.27 -0.46
N GLY A 107 -5.42 1.22 0.32
CA GLY A 107 -5.22 1.19 1.76
C GLY A 107 -3.77 1.50 2.14
N ASN A 108 -2.81 0.90 1.45
CA ASN A 108 -1.39 1.12 1.62
C ASN A 108 -0.99 2.54 1.21
N SER A 109 -1.57 3.08 0.14
CA SER A 109 -1.39 4.49 -0.23
C SER A 109 -1.92 5.43 0.87
N ILE A 110 -3.08 5.14 1.45
CA ILE A 110 -3.66 5.92 2.55
C ILE A 110 -2.79 5.85 3.80
N ARG A 111 -2.29 4.66 4.18
CA ARG A 111 -1.36 4.49 5.31
C ARG A 111 -0.05 5.25 5.06
N GLY A 112 0.54 5.10 3.88
CA GLY A 112 1.72 5.88 3.48
C GLY A 112 1.50 7.39 3.55
N LYS A 113 0.30 7.89 3.24
CA LYS A 113 -0.09 9.31 3.43
C LYS A 113 -0.28 9.71 4.89
N LYS A 114 -0.47 8.79 5.85
CA LYS A 114 -0.51 9.11 7.29
C LYS A 114 0.91 9.25 7.86
N ASP A 115 1.83 8.42 7.37
CA ASP A 115 3.23 8.37 7.83
C ASP A 115 4.17 9.27 7.01
N SER A 116 3.62 10.04 6.07
CA SER A 116 4.35 11.05 5.31
C SER A 116 3.73 12.42 5.46
N VAL A 117 4.55 13.45 5.30
CA VAL A 117 4.13 14.86 5.37
C VAL A 117 4.49 15.56 4.06
N GLY A 118 3.56 16.36 3.55
CA GLY A 118 3.81 17.28 2.43
C GLY A 118 4.50 18.54 2.93
N PHE A 119 5.70 18.84 2.43
CA PHE A 119 6.41 20.06 2.78
C PHE A 119 6.27 21.14 1.71
N PRO A 120 5.80 22.36 2.07
CA PRO A 120 5.91 23.52 1.21
C PRO A 120 7.38 23.80 0.82
N PRO A 121 7.66 24.40 -0.35
CA PRO A 121 9.04 24.68 -0.79
C PRO A 121 9.88 25.41 0.26
N LYS A 122 9.30 26.42 0.92
CA LYS A 122 9.95 27.18 2.00
C LYS A 122 10.40 26.31 3.19
N VAL A 123 9.61 25.28 3.54
CA VAL A 123 9.95 24.33 4.61
C VAL A 123 11.07 23.42 4.17
N LYS A 124 11.05 22.95 2.91
CA LYS A 124 12.13 22.13 2.32
C LYS A 124 13.46 22.88 2.34
N ASP A 125 13.49 24.15 1.96
CA ASP A 125 14.72 24.94 1.95
C ASP A 125 15.30 25.16 3.36
N ARG A 126 14.42 25.33 4.34
CA ARG A 126 14.80 25.38 5.76
C ARG A 126 15.43 24.07 6.22
N LEU A 127 14.82 22.93 5.88
CA LEU A 127 15.35 21.60 6.20
C LEU A 127 16.70 21.36 5.52
N ARG A 128 16.85 21.71 4.23
CA ARG A 128 18.14 21.62 3.51
C ARG A 128 19.21 22.48 4.17
N SER A 129 18.86 23.68 4.65
CA SER A 129 19.78 24.54 5.39
C SER A 129 20.27 23.89 6.70
N HIS A 130 19.37 23.25 7.46
CA HIS A 130 19.73 22.51 8.67
C HIS A 130 20.58 21.27 8.37
N ILE A 131 20.26 20.52 7.31
CA ILE A 131 21.04 19.37 6.84
C ILE A 131 22.47 19.80 6.47
N ASN A 132 22.63 20.89 5.73
CA ASN A 132 23.94 21.41 5.34
C ASN A 132 24.77 21.88 6.54
N ALA A 133 24.14 22.46 7.56
CA ALA A 133 24.81 22.78 8.81
C ALA A 133 25.24 21.50 9.56
N LEU A 134 24.39 20.46 9.57
CA LEU A 134 24.70 19.15 10.15
C LEU A 134 25.89 18.47 9.47
N LYS A 135 25.95 18.51 8.13
CA LYS A 135 27.09 17.99 7.34
C LYS A 135 28.40 18.63 7.81
N LYS A 136 28.44 19.96 7.95
CA LYS A 136 29.61 20.69 8.47
C LYS A 136 29.99 20.24 9.88
N CYS A 137 29.01 20.09 10.79
CA CYS A 137 29.28 19.59 12.14
C CYS A 137 29.85 18.16 12.15
N ILE A 138 29.44 17.30 11.21
CA ILE A 138 29.97 15.94 11.07
C ILE A 138 31.41 15.97 10.52
N ASP A 139 31.70 16.87 9.58
CA ASP A 139 33.04 17.05 9.02
C ASP A 139 34.03 17.53 10.09
N ASP A 140 33.60 18.46 10.93
CA ASP A 140 34.41 19.01 12.04
C ASP A 140 34.53 18.05 13.23
N ALA A 141 33.68 17.03 13.34
CA ALA A 141 33.70 16.08 14.44
C ALA A 141 34.88 15.10 14.35
N ASN A 142 35.40 14.68 15.51
CA ASN A 142 36.46 13.67 15.58
C ASN A 142 35.89 12.25 15.44
N LEU A 143 35.44 11.93 14.23
CA LEU A 143 34.87 10.64 13.84
C LEU A 143 35.81 9.91 12.87
N THR A 144 35.72 8.59 12.83
CA THR A 144 36.38 7.80 11.78
C THR A 144 35.77 8.11 10.42
N ASP A 145 36.58 8.05 9.35
CA ASP A 145 36.11 8.33 7.99
C ASP A 145 34.93 7.45 7.58
N ALA A 146 34.95 6.18 8.00
CA ALA A 146 33.84 5.24 7.77
C ALA A 146 32.53 5.72 8.40
N ARG A 147 32.56 6.28 9.62
CA ARG A 147 31.37 6.82 10.30
C ARG A 147 30.90 8.11 9.65
N LYS A 148 31.81 9.02 9.30
CA LYS A 148 31.47 10.25 8.57
C LYS A 148 30.78 9.92 7.24
N ALA A 149 31.35 9.00 6.46
CA ALA A 149 30.77 8.56 5.20
C ALA A 149 29.38 7.92 5.38
N GLY A 150 29.18 7.11 6.42
CA GLY A 150 27.88 6.54 6.77
C GLY A 150 26.82 7.60 7.05
N LEU A 151 27.14 8.58 7.89
CA LEU A 151 26.23 9.70 8.22
C LEU A 151 25.93 10.57 7.00
N HIS A 152 26.95 10.93 6.20
CA HIS A 152 26.75 11.69 4.97
C HIS A 152 25.86 10.97 3.97
N LYS A 153 26.04 9.65 3.82
CA LYS A 153 25.15 8.83 2.99
C LYS A 153 23.70 8.92 3.47
N LYS A 154 23.46 8.87 4.78
CA LYS A 154 22.10 8.99 5.35
C LYS A 154 21.50 10.39 5.18
N LEU A 155 22.30 11.44 5.37
CA LEU A 155 21.86 12.81 5.09
C LEU A 155 21.54 13.02 3.61
N LEU A 156 22.30 12.40 2.70
CA LEU A 156 22.03 12.45 1.27
C LEU A 156 20.76 11.67 0.89
N GLU A 157 20.55 10.48 1.45
CA GLU A 157 19.31 9.70 1.28
C GLU A 157 18.08 10.54 1.70
N PHE A 158 18.18 11.27 2.81
CA PHE A 158 17.12 12.15 3.28
C PHE A 158 16.94 13.41 2.44
N GLU A 159 18.03 14.04 2.02
CA GLU A 159 17.98 15.19 1.12
C GLU A 159 17.30 14.82 -0.21
N THR A 160 17.62 13.65 -0.75
CA THR A 160 16.93 13.10 -1.93
C THR A 160 15.44 12.87 -1.65
N SER A 161 15.09 12.41 -0.46
CA SER A 161 13.69 12.24 -0.07
C SER A 161 12.91 13.56 0.00
N LEU A 162 13.58 14.69 0.29
CA LEU A 162 12.96 16.02 0.32
C LEU A 162 12.56 16.51 -1.08
N ASP A 163 13.16 15.99 -2.14
CA ASP A 163 12.78 16.35 -3.52
C ASP A 163 11.41 15.76 -3.91
N GLY A 164 10.98 14.68 -3.24
CA GLY A 164 9.65 14.11 -3.42
C GLY A 164 8.51 15.03 -2.98
N ASN A 165 7.30 14.78 -3.47
CA ASN A 165 6.10 15.54 -3.06
C ASN A 165 5.78 15.38 -1.57
N ARG A 166 6.13 14.24 -0.99
CA ARG A 166 5.89 13.92 0.42
C ARG A 166 7.13 13.23 0.97
N VAL A 167 7.42 13.48 2.25
CA VAL A 167 8.56 12.89 2.95
C VAL A 167 8.05 11.94 4.01
N ASN A 168 8.61 10.73 4.04
CA ASN A 168 8.31 9.74 5.07
C ASN A 168 8.89 10.20 6.42
N LEU A 169 8.05 10.30 7.45
CA LEU A 169 8.44 10.71 8.79
C LEU A 169 9.48 9.75 9.40
N PHE A 170 9.42 8.47 9.04
CA PHE A 170 10.41 7.48 9.49
C PHE A 170 11.81 7.77 8.95
N ALA A 171 11.94 8.39 7.78
CA ALA A 171 13.23 8.80 7.24
C ALA A 171 13.90 9.86 8.14
N VAL A 172 13.10 10.79 8.67
CA VAL A 172 13.57 11.79 9.64
C VAL A 172 14.04 11.10 10.92
N THR A 173 13.20 10.24 11.49
CA THR A 173 13.48 9.52 12.74
C THR A 173 14.74 8.65 12.63
N ARG A 174 14.95 8.00 11.49
CA ARG A 174 16.13 7.18 11.22
C ARG A 174 17.43 7.99 11.30
N ILE A 175 17.46 9.20 10.75
CA ILE A 175 18.65 10.08 10.84
C ILE A 175 18.91 10.49 12.28
N VAL A 176 17.85 10.83 13.02
CA VAL A 176 17.98 11.23 14.43
C VAL A 176 18.60 10.09 15.24
N PHE A 177 18.10 8.86 15.07
CA PHE A 177 18.69 7.69 15.72
C PHE A 177 20.15 7.45 15.32
N GLU A 178 20.48 7.61 14.04
CA GLU A 178 21.86 7.44 13.57
C GLU A 178 22.80 8.50 14.17
N ILE A 179 22.36 9.76 14.28
CA ILE A 179 23.15 10.81 14.92
C ILE A 179 23.33 10.53 16.42
N MET A 180 22.28 10.02 17.09
CA MET A 180 22.31 9.67 18.51
C MET A 180 23.18 8.44 18.80
N SER A 181 23.25 7.48 17.87
CA SER A 181 24.04 6.26 18.04
C SER A 181 25.54 6.50 17.87
N VAL A 182 25.92 7.60 17.22
CA VAL A 182 27.32 7.92 16.96
C VAL A 182 27.98 8.57 18.17
N THR A 183 29.00 7.88 18.69
CA THR A 183 29.93 8.40 19.69
C THR A 183 31.23 8.88 19.04
N ALA A 184 31.73 10.03 19.46
CA ALA A 184 33.02 10.61 19.09
C ALA A 184 33.87 10.74 20.35
N ASN A 185 35.03 10.08 20.43
CA ASN A 185 35.92 10.13 21.61
C ASN A 185 35.25 9.78 22.96
N GLY A 186 34.25 8.90 22.96
CA GLY A 186 33.51 8.53 24.18
C GLY A 186 32.40 9.50 24.59
N VAL A 187 32.21 10.61 23.86
CA VAL A 187 31.12 11.58 24.00
C VAL A 187 30.15 11.38 22.84
N ALA A 188 28.84 11.36 23.06
CA ALA A 188 27.91 11.24 21.94
C ALA A 188 27.98 12.49 21.05
N LEU A 189 27.95 12.33 19.72
CA LEU A 189 27.90 13.47 18.79
C LEU A 189 26.69 14.38 19.10
N PHE A 190 25.61 13.77 19.57
CA PHE A 190 24.39 14.43 20.03
C PHE A 190 24.55 15.28 21.29
N GLU A 191 25.62 15.08 22.09
CA GLU A 191 25.92 15.95 23.24
C GLU A 191 26.48 17.32 22.80
N SER A 192 26.90 17.46 21.54
CA SER A 192 27.23 18.77 20.99
C SER A 192 25.97 19.66 20.97
N PRO A 193 25.97 20.82 21.66
CA PRO A 193 24.80 21.70 21.72
C PRO A 193 24.34 22.16 20.33
N THR A 194 25.29 22.32 19.40
CA THR A 194 25.01 22.72 18.02
C THR A 194 24.27 21.62 17.26
N VAL A 195 24.75 20.37 17.36
CA VAL A 195 24.12 19.20 16.71
C VAL A 195 22.74 18.98 17.30
N ASN A 196 22.62 18.99 18.63
CA ASN A 196 21.34 18.84 19.33
C ASN A 196 20.31 19.89 18.87
N LYS A 197 20.72 21.16 18.79
CA LYS A 197 19.88 22.26 18.31
C LYS A 197 19.45 22.06 16.86
N LEU A 198 20.35 21.62 15.97
CA LEU A 198 20.01 21.36 14.57
C LEU A 198 19.02 20.21 14.43
N VAL A 199 19.23 19.11 15.15
CA VAL A 199 18.32 17.96 15.17
C VAL A 199 16.94 18.37 15.72
N THR A 200 16.92 19.13 16.82
CA THR A 200 15.67 19.64 17.42
C THR A 200 14.93 20.56 16.45
N ASN A 201 15.63 21.44 15.72
CA ASN A 201 15.01 22.30 14.72
C ASN A 201 14.42 21.51 13.55
N ILE A 202 15.11 20.45 13.10
CA ILE A 202 14.58 19.54 12.07
C ILE A 202 13.29 18.89 12.58
N LEU A 203 13.31 18.31 13.78
CA LEU A 203 12.14 17.67 14.38
C LEU A 203 10.97 18.64 14.58
N SER A 204 11.22 19.86 15.10
CA SER A 204 10.20 20.90 15.25
C SER A 204 9.60 21.29 13.91
N THR A 205 10.43 21.53 12.90
CA THR A 205 9.98 21.91 11.55
C THR A 205 9.10 20.82 10.93
N VAL A 206 9.48 19.55 11.11
CA VAL A 206 8.70 18.40 10.63
C VAL A 206 7.39 18.26 11.41
N ALA A 207 7.41 18.42 12.74
CA ALA A 207 6.22 18.32 13.59
C ALA A 207 5.22 19.45 13.30
N GLU A 208 5.69 20.69 13.12
CA GLU A 208 4.86 21.84 12.73
C GLU A 208 4.17 21.60 11.38
N ALA A 209 4.92 21.12 10.39
CA ALA A 209 4.36 20.80 9.08
C ALA A 209 3.35 19.64 9.14
N LYS A 210 3.61 18.62 9.99
CA LYS A 210 2.66 17.53 10.24
C LYS A 210 1.36 18.07 10.86
N ALA A 211 1.47 18.91 11.89
CA ALA A 211 0.33 19.49 12.57
C ALA A 211 -0.53 20.33 11.61
N ALA A 212 0.11 21.18 10.79
CA ALA A 212 -0.58 21.99 9.79
C ALA A 212 -1.29 21.13 8.72
N GLU A 213 -0.67 20.02 8.29
CA GLU A 213 -1.31 19.09 7.36
C GLU A 213 -2.47 18.34 8.01
N ASP A 214 -2.31 17.88 9.26
CA ASP A 214 -3.36 17.16 9.97
C ASP A 214 -4.57 18.07 10.26
N GLU A 215 -4.36 19.37 10.51
CA GLU A 215 -5.42 20.38 10.58
C GLU A 215 -6.18 20.52 9.24
N GLN A 216 -5.46 20.56 8.11
CA GLN A 216 -6.07 20.61 6.78
C GLN A 216 -6.82 19.32 6.43
N ARG A 217 -6.42 18.18 7.02
CA ARG A 217 -7.02 16.87 6.78
C ARG A 217 -8.32 16.67 7.56
N GLN A 218 -8.60 17.48 8.57
CA GLN A 218 -9.88 17.42 9.26
C GLN A 218 -10.98 17.73 8.24
N LEU A 219 -11.81 16.72 7.95
CA LEU A 219 -12.99 16.91 7.11
C LEU A 219 -13.83 18.03 7.70
N PRO A 220 -14.52 18.83 6.87
CA PRO A 220 -15.54 19.75 7.39
C PRO A 220 -16.46 18.96 8.32
N PRO A 221 -16.83 19.51 9.50
CA PRO A 221 -17.70 18.81 10.43
C PRO A 221 -18.93 18.32 9.65
N HIS A 222 -19.14 17.00 9.65
CA HIS A 222 -20.27 16.42 8.94
C HIS A 222 -21.54 17.14 9.43
N ALA A 223 -22.26 17.77 8.50
CA ALA A 223 -23.58 18.27 8.81
C ALA A 223 -24.37 17.11 9.43
N PRO A 224 -25.11 17.35 10.53
CA PRO A 224 -25.85 16.28 11.19
C PRO A 224 -26.70 15.55 10.14
N PRO A 225 -26.72 14.21 10.15
CA PRO A 225 -27.43 13.44 9.12
C PRO A 225 -28.86 13.96 9.06
N VAL A 226 -29.27 14.42 7.87
CA VAL A 226 -30.64 14.86 7.63
C VAL A 226 -31.53 13.67 7.97
N MET A 227 -32.30 13.77 9.04
CA MET A 227 -33.24 12.73 9.41
C MET A 227 -34.12 12.45 8.20
N LEU A 228 -34.07 11.22 7.69
CA LEU A 228 -34.96 10.78 6.63
C LEU A 228 -36.37 11.09 7.08
N SER A 229 -37.07 11.94 6.32
CA SER A 229 -38.48 12.20 6.54
C SER A 229 -39.22 10.85 6.57
N ALA A 230 -40.14 10.70 7.51
CA ALA A 230 -40.92 9.47 7.66
C ALA A 230 -41.49 9.00 6.31
N PRO A 231 -41.61 7.68 6.08
CA PRO A 231 -42.15 7.14 4.84
C PRO A 231 -43.46 7.83 4.49
N ARG A 232 -43.57 8.38 3.27
CA ARG A 232 -44.85 8.93 2.81
C ARG A 232 -45.89 7.81 2.91
N PRO A 233 -47.09 8.07 3.46
CA PRO A 233 -48.17 7.09 3.45
C PRO A 233 -48.36 6.64 2.00
N THR A 234 -48.26 5.34 1.78
CA THR A 234 -48.51 4.74 0.47
C THR A 234 -49.90 5.16 0.02
N PRO A 235 -50.06 5.70 -1.19
CA PRO A 235 -51.39 5.98 -1.72
C PRO A 235 -52.18 4.68 -1.69
N ARG A 236 -53.38 4.74 -1.10
CA ARG A 236 -54.34 3.62 -1.12
C ARG A 236 -54.46 3.16 -2.56
N ARG A 237 -54.09 1.91 -2.83
CA ARG A 237 -54.25 1.27 -4.12
C ARG A 237 -55.74 1.30 -4.43
N GLU A 238 -56.15 2.16 -5.36
CA GLU A 238 -57.50 2.10 -5.92
C GLU A 238 -57.65 0.71 -6.52
N GLU A 239 -58.65 -0.02 -6.04
CA GLU A 239 -59.00 -1.34 -6.52
C GLU A 239 -59.31 -1.21 -8.01
N PHE A 240 -58.42 -1.73 -8.87
CA PHE A 240 -58.68 -1.87 -10.29
C PHE A 240 -59.92 -2.75 -10.43
N SER A 241 -61.04 -2.15 -10.83
CA SER A 241 -62.28 -2.85 -11.16
C SER A 241 -62.03 -3.83 -12.30
N ALA A 242 -62.35 -5.10 -12.06
CA ALA A 242 -62.15 -6.23 -12.96
C ALA A 242 -63.22 -6.31 -14.08
N ASP A 243 -63.56 -5.18 -14.71
CA ASP A 243 -64.65 -5.09 -15.72
C ASP A 243 -64.13 -4.87 -17.15
N LEU A 244 -62.92 -5.32 -17.48
CA LEU A 244 -62.35 -5.23 -18.84
C LEU A 244 -62.03 -6.62 -19.42
N ASP A 245 -62.96 -7.57 -19.29
CA ASP A 245 -62.80 -8.94 -19.80
C ASP A 245 -63.77 -9.28 -20.95
N ASP A 246 -64.34 -8.28 -21.63
CA ASP A 246 -65.17 -8.50 -22.81
C ASP A 246 -64.61 -7.73 -24.02
N GLU A 247 -64.44 -8.45 -25.13
CA GLU A 247 -64.02 -8.00 -26.48
C GLU A 247 -62.51 -8.05 -26.82
N ILE A 248 -61.98 -9.27 -26.97
CA ILE A 248 -60.91 -9.54 -27.96
C ILE A 248 -61.57 -10.22 -29.17
N PRO A 249 -61.76 -9.54 -30.31
CA PRO A 249 -62.32 -10.14 -31.51
C PRO A 249 -61.25 -10.92 -32.29
N PHE A 250 -61.62 -12.11 -32.78
CA PHE A 250 -60.83 -12.98 -33.66
C PHE A 250 -60.66 -12.41 -35.07
#